data_AF-A0A5A7MVY1-F1
#
_entry.id   AF-A0A5A7MVY1-F1
#
_cell.length_a   1.000
_cell.length_b   1.000
_cell.length_c   1.000
_cell.angle_alpha   90.00
_cell.angle_beta   90.00
_cell.angle_gamma   90.00
#
_symmetry.space_group_name_H-M   'P 1'
#
loop_
_entity.id
_entity.type
_entity.pdbx_description
1 polymer ?
#
loop_
_entity_poly.entity_id
_entity_poly.type
_entity_poly.pdbx_seq_one_letter_code
_entity_poly.pdbx_strand_id
1 'polypeptide(L)' 'MVGVNVPIPVPVGYHSFGGWKRSIFGAHGIYGPEAVHFYTRLKTVSARWPTGIRAGAEFTFPSNG' A
#
# COMPACT_ATOMS: atom_id res chain seq x y z
N MET A 1 16.17 11.24 -11.72
CA MET A 1 15.95 11.55 -13.15
C MET A 1 17.26 11.69 -13.87
N VAL A 2 17.38 11.08 -15.04
CA VAL A 2 18.55 11.26 -15.93
C VAL A 2 18.01 11.36 -17.36
N GLY A 3 18.42 12.38 -18.10
CA GLY A 3 18.10 12.56 -19.53
C GLY A 3 19.38 12.53 -20.36
N VAL A 4 19.37 11.79 -21.45
CA VAL A 4 20.46 11.77 -22.45
C VAL A 4 19.89 12.26 -23.77
N ASN A 5 20.43 13.34 -24.34
CA ASN A 5 19.93 14.01 -25.56
C ASN A 5 18.47 14.53 -25.47
N VAL A 6 17.95 14.78 -24.26
CA VAL A 6 16.57 15.26 -24.03
C VAL A 6 16.58 16.45 -23.06
N PRO A 7 15.95 17.60 -23.39
CA PRO A 7 16.01 18.81 -22.58
C PRO A 7 15.19 18.75 -21.29
N ILE A 8 14.14 17.91 -21.23
CA ILE A 8 13.26 17.76 -20.06
C ILE A 8 13.06 16.26 -19.76
N PRO A 9 13.78 15.68 -18.78
CA PRO A 9 13.67 14.26 -18.45
C PRO A 9 12.55 13.99 -17.45
N VAL A 10 11.31 14.27 -17.84
CA VAL A 10 10.11 13.96 -17.04
C VAL A 10 9.69 12.51 -17.32
N PRO A 11 9.74 11.61 -16.33
CA PRO A 11 9.28 10.24 -16.50
C PRO A 11 7.77 10.19 -16.73
N VAL A 12 7.35 9.40 -17.71
CA VAL A 12 5.94 9.03 -17.90
C VAL A 12 5.49 8.14 -16.73
N GLY A 13 4.21 8.20 -16.34
CA GLY A 13 3.66 7.74 -15.06
C GLY A 13 3.91 6.30 -14.60
N TYR A 14 4.63 5.49 -15.37
CA TYR A 14 5.15 4.19 -14.97
C TYR A 14 6.45 4.27 -14.15
N HIS A 15 7.20 5.36 -14.26
CA HIS A 15 8.47 5.55 -13.54
C HIS A 15 8.34 6.72 -12.55
N SER A 16 8.88 6.54 -11.35
CA SER A 16 8.71 7.52 -10.27
C SER A 16 9.41 8.84 -10.58
N PHE A 17 8.67 9.94 -10.45
CA PHE A 17 9.22 11.30 -10.48
C PHE A 17 9.80 11.64 -9.11
N GLY A 18 11.08 12.03 -9.09
CA GLY A 18 11.81 12.44 -7.89
C GLY A 18 13.20 12.95 -8.24
N GLY A 19 13.74 13.82 -7.38
CA GLY A 19 15.09 14.38 -7.55
C GLY A 19 15.94 14.20 -6.28
N TRP A 20 17.18 14.69 -6.32
CA TRP A 20 18.14 14.59 -5.22
C TRP A 20 18.37 15.94 -4.52
N LYS A 21 18.71 15.92 -3.22
CA LYS A 21 18.84 17.10 -2.33
C LYS A 21 17.49 17.79 -2.07
N ARG A 22 17.38 19.11 -2.17
CA ARG A 22 16.15 19.89 -1.87
C ARG A 22 15.02 19.76 -2.90
N SER A 23 15.19 18.96 -3.95
CA SER A 23 14.17 18.79 -4.99
C SER A 23 13.12 17.72 -4.64
N ILE A 24 13.21 17.07 -3.48
CA ILE A 24 12.19 16.17 -2.94
C ILE A 24 12.17 16.32 -1.41
N PHE A 25 10.98 16.42 -0.83
CA PHE A 25 10.79 16.59 0.62
C PHE A 25 10.23 15.33 1.31
N GLY A 26 10.26 14.18 0.63
CA GLY A 26 9.76 12.91 1.14
C GLY A 26 10.49 11.71 0.52
N ALA A 27 10.30 10.53 1.10
CA ALA A 27 10.96 9.30 0.65
C ALA A 27 10.32 8.68 -0.61
N HIS A 28 9.05 8.98 -0.88
CA HIS A 28 8.27 8.38 -1.99
C HIS A 28 8.24 9.31 -3.21
N GLY A 29 8.39 8.73 -4.41
CA GLY A 29 8.18 9.44 -5.66
C GLY A 29 6.69 9.61 -6.03
N ILE A 30 6.39 10.51 -6.98
CA ILE A 30 5.00 10.91 -7.30
C ILE A 30 4.24 9.84 -8.12
N TYR A 31 4.94 8.98 -8.85
CA TYR A 31 4.37 8.01 -9.78
C TYR A 31 4.89 6.60 -9.53
N GLY A 32 4.25 5.60 -10.14
CA GLY A 32 4.62 4.21 -10.01
C GLY A 32 4.25 3.60 -8.64
N PRO A 33 4.94 2.51 -8.22
CA PRO A 33 4.65 1.81 -6.96
C PRO A 33 4.71 2.71 -5.72
N GLU A 34 5.58 3.72 -5.74
CA GLU A 34 5.75 4.68 -4.65
C GLU A 34 4.48 5.50 -4.37
N ALA A 35 3.71 5.84 -5.40
CA ALA A 35 2.44 6.55 -5.24
C ALA A 35 1.39 5.68 -4.53
N VAL A 36 1.37 4.38 -4.84
CA VAL A 36 0.46 3.41 -4.21
C VAL A 36 0.86 3.20 -2.75
N HIS A 37 2.15 3.09 -2.44
CA HIS A 37 2.65 2.96 -1.07
C HIS A 37 2.35 4.19 -0.22
N PHE A 38 2.36 5.40 -0.78
CA PHE A 38 2.01 6.61 -0.03
C PHE A 38 0.53 6.62 0.44
N TYR A 39 -0.40 6.19 -0.42
CA TYR A 39 -1.83 6.21 -0.11
C TYR A 39 -2.35 4.94 0.59
N THR A 40 -1.52 3.90 0.74
CA THR A 40 -1.92 2.63 1.34
C THR A 40 -1.07 2.29 2.55
N ARG A 41 -1.56 1.41 3.44
CA ARG A 41 -0.81 0.91 4.58
C ARG A 41 -0.75 -0.61 4.51
N LEU A 42 0.45 -1.17 4.62
CA LEU A 42 0.65 -2.60 4.69
C LEU A 42 0.06 -3.17 5.99
N LYS A 43 -0.80 -4.18 5.87
CA LYS A 43 -1.41 -4.89 6.99
C LYS A 43 -1.16 -6.39 6.84
N THR A 44 -0.47 -6.98 7.81
CA THR A 44 -0.22 -8.43 7.86
C THR A 44 -1.13 -9.04 8.92
N VAL A 45 -1.97 -9.99 8.52
CA VAL A 45 -2.90 -10.70 9.42
C VAL A 45 -2.51 -12.16 9.51
N SER A 46 -2.19 -12.64 10.71
CA SER A 46 -2.05 -14.06 11.03
C SER A 46 -3.29 -14.53 11.76
N ALA A 47 -4.02 -15.48 11.17
CA ALA A 47 -5.20 -16.08 11.77
C ALA A 47 -4.99 -17.59 11.96
N ARG A 48 -5.53 -18.12 13.06
CA ARG A 48 -5.64 -19.55 13.33
C ARG A 48 -7.08 -19.88 13.66
N TRP A 49 -7.64 -20.88 12.99
CA TRP A 49 -8.96 -21.41 13.30
C TRP A 49 -8.84 -22.54 14.33
N PRO A 50 -9.39 -22.41 15.55
CA PRO A 50 -9.47 -23.53 16.47
C PRO A 50 -10.40 -24.61 15.89
N THR A 51 -10.14 -25.88 16.21
CA THR A 51 -11.00 -27.00 15.79
C THR A 51 -12.35 -26.93 16.52
N GLY A 52 -13.33 -26.27 15.91
CA GLY A 52 -14.67 -26.06 16.48
C GLY A 52 -15.71 -27.15 16.15
N ILE A 53 -15.44 -28.04 15.20
CA ILE A 53 -16.44 -29.02 14.72
C ILE A 53 -16.88 -30.00 15.84
N ARG A 54 -16.08 -30.17 16.90
CA ARG A 54 -16.44 -31.02 18.04
C ARG A 54 -17.40 -30.36 19.04
N ALA A 55 -17.60 -29.05 18.99
CA ALA A 55 -18.40 -28.30 19.98
C ALA A 55 -19.82 -27.92 19.50
N GLY A 56 -20.20 -28.27 18.27
CA GLY A 56 -21.50 -27.87 17.70
C GLY A 56 -21.52 -26.41 17.23
N ALA A 57 -22.62 -26.00 16.63
CA ALA A 57 -22.79 -24.65 16.07
C ALA A 57 -23.36 -23.71 17.13
N GLU A 58 -22.49 -22.90 17.76
CA GLU A 58 -22.89 -21.91 18.76
C GLU A 58 -23.10 -20.55 18.08
N PHE A 59 -24.34 -20.09 18.02
CA PHE A 59 -24.71 -18.78 17.46
C PHE A 59 -25.47 -17.97 18.52
N THR A 60 -25.05 -16.74 18.76
CA THR A 60 -25.76 -15.82 19.66
C THR A 60 -26.80 -15.02 18.88
N PHE A 61 -28.09 -15.30 19.11
CA PHE A 61 -29.19 -14.49 18.58
C PHE A 61 -29.64 -13.48 19.67
N PRO A 62 -29.66 -12.16 19.40
CA PRO A 62 -30.18 -11.19 20.36
C PRO A 62 -31.70 -11.23 20.35
N SER A 63 -32.32 -11.79 21.39
CA SER A 63 -33.75 -11.60 21.66
C SER A 63 -33.93 -10.36 22.53
N ASN A 64 -34.55 -9.32 21.99
CA ASN A 64 -34.99 -8.15 22.76
C ASN A 64 -36.10 -8.61 23.72
N GLY A 65 -35.85 -8.47 25.02
CA GLY A 65 -36.88 -8.50 26.07
C GLY A 65 -37.25 -7.09 26.47
#